data_AF-A0A0B7BH64-F1
#
_entry.id   AF-A0A0B7BH64-F1
#
_cell.length_a   1.000
_cell.length_b   1.000
_cell.length_c   1.000
_cell.angle_alpha   90.00
_cell.angle_beta   90.00
_cell.angle_gamma   90.00
#
_symmetry.space_group_name_H-M   'P 1'
#
loop_
_entity.id
_entity.type
_entity.pdbx_description
1 polymer ?
#
loop_
_entity_poly.entity_id
_entity_poly.type
_entity_poly.pdbx_seq_one_letter_code
_entity_poly.pdbx_strand_id
1 'polypeptide(L)'
;NIPPAKKELNLLNKYSTPVGRLFCLKRVVAALTRPPKSSSKEISKETVAMMTTDDLLPILIFLVIKSEIPNWMANLVYMRHFHFAKSSDDDEFGFYLASLEAALEHIRSGTIKEEMKPLKREHWNSVIVTDPVESSPASTSNSPSRLLRSALDDFFKFVQEGDEKKVKQMLERPYKTSEEVQLK
;
A
#
# COMPACT_ATOMS: atom_id res chain seq x y z
N ASN A 1 5.69 13.07 11.81
CA ASN A 1 5.23 13.10 10.40
C ASN A 1 4.84 11.74 9.82
N ILE A 2 5.45 10.63 10.26
CA ILE A 2 5.10 9.28 9.76
C ILE A 2 3.65 8.84 10.09
N PRO A 3 3.12 8.99 11.33
CA PRO A 3 1.75 8.57 11.62
C PRO A 3 0.66 9.23 10.76
N PRO A 4 0.65 10.55 10.51
CA PRO A 4 -0.34 11.16 9.61
C PRO A 4 -0.15 10.72 8.15
N ALA A 5 1.10 10.58 7.68
CA ALA A 5 1.37 10.07 6.33
C ALA A 5 0.83 8.64 6.14
N LYS A 6 1.01 7.76 7.12
CA LYS A 6 0.44 6.40 7.10
C LYS A 6 -1.09 6.42 7.04
N LYS A 7 -1.75 7.31 7.80
CA LYS A 7 -3.21 7.44 7.78
C LYS A 7 -3.71 7.83 6.40
N GLU A 8 -3.07 8.81 5.76
CA GLU A 8 -3.41 9.22 4.39
C GLU A 8 -3.19 8.08 3.39
N LEU A 9 -2.04 7.40 3.46
CA LEU A 9 -1.70 6.32 2.53
C LEU A 9 -2.74 5.20 2.55
N ASN A 10 -3.24 4.82 3.73
CA ASN A 10 -4.27 3.80 3.89
C ASN A 10 -5.62 4.15 3.21
N LEU A 11 -5.80 5.39 2.76
CA LEU A 11 -6.98 5.81 1.99
C LEU A 11 -6.83 5.59 0.49
N LEU A 12 -5.65 5.17 -0.01
CA LEU A 12 -5.37 5.06 -1.44
C LEU A 12 -6.47 4.28 -2.19
N ASN A 13 -6.79 3.06 -1.72
CA ASN A 13 -7.81 2.22 -2.35
C ASN A 13 -9.26 2.67 -2.09
N LYS A 14 -9.49 3.67 -1.23
CA LYS A 14 -10.82 4.29 -1.08
C LYS A 14 -11.15 5.24 -2.23
N TYR A 15 -10.14 5.72 -2.95
CA TYR A 15 -10.35 6.52 -4.15
C TYR A 15 -10.58 5.61 -5.36
N SER A 16 -11.71 5.81 -6.03
CA SER A 16 -12.08 5.10 -7.25
C SER A 16 -11.44 5.72 -8.50
N THR A 17 -11.04 6.99 -8.47
CA THR A 17 -10.46 7.69 -9.62
C THR A 17 -8.92 7.73 -9.58
N PRO A 18 -8.22 7.72 -10.72
CA PRO A 18 -6.75 7.83 -10.79
C PRO A 18 -6.26 9.12 -10.12
N VAL A 19 -6.91 10.23 -10.43
CA VAL A 19 -6.61 11.55 -9.87
C VAL A 19 -6.84 11.59 -8.36
N GLY A 20 -7.88 10.93 -7.84
CA GLY A 20 -8.12 10.83 -6.39
C GLY A 20 -6.98 10.10 -5.67
N ARG A 21 -6.43 9.03 -6.27
CA ARG A 21 -5.27 8.31 -5.75
C ARG A 21 -3.99 9.16 -5.82
N LEU A 22 -3.80 9.95 -6.89
CA LEU A 22 -2.69 10.90 -6.98
C LEU A 22 -2.77 11.99 -5.91
N PHE A 23 -3.95 12.55 -5.64
CA PHE A 23 -4.13 13.49 -4.52
C PHE A 23 -3.87 12.84 -3.16
N CYS A 24 -4.18 11.54 -3.00
CA CYS A 24 -3.81 10.80 -1.80
C CYS A 24 -2.28 10.77 -1.61
N LEU A 25 -1.51 10.46 -2.66
CA LEU A 25 -0.05 10.52 -2.62
C LEU A 25 0.48 11.92 -2.33
N LYS A 26 -0.08 12.96 -2.96
CA LYS A 26 0.25 14.37 -2.67
C LYS A 26 0.11 14.69 -1.19
N ARG A 27 -0.99 14.25 -0.55
CA ARG A 27 -1.21 14.45 0.90
C ARG A 27 -0.25 13.63 1.77
N VAL A 28 0.14 12.43 1.33
CA VAL A 28 1.17 11.62 2.02
C VAL A 28 2.49 12.38 2.04
N VAL A 29 2.97 12.86 0.89
CA VAL A 29 4.21 13.64 0.79
C VAL A 29 4.12 14.93 1.61
N ALA A 30 3.01 15.67 1.51
CA ALA A 30 2.79 16.86 2.32
C ALA A 30 2.78 16.59 3.82
N ALA A 31 2.26 15.43 4.27
CA ALA A 31 2.30 15.03 5.67
C ALA A 31 3.71 14.65 6.15
N LEU A 32 4.58 14.17 5.25
CA LEU A 32 5.98 13.86 5.52
C LEU A 32 6.83 15.11 5.63
N THR A 33 6.66 16.06 4.70
CA THR A 33 7.45 17.29 4.60
C THR A 33 6.98 18.42 5.53
N ARG A 34 5.81 18.27 6.18
CA ARG A 34 5.30 19.26 7.13
C ARG A 34 6.27 19.41 8.31
N PRO A 35 6.62 20.64 8.74
CA PRO A 35 7.44 20.82 9.93
C PRO A 35 6.76 20.22 11.18
N PRO A 36 7.51 19.63 12.11
CA PRO A 36 6.95 19.06 13.33
C PRO A 36 6.22 20.13 14.13
N LYS A 37 5.01 19.79 14.60
CA LYS A 37 4.23 20.67 15.48
C LYS A 37 4.82 20.59 16.90
N SER A 38 5.92 21.29 17.17
CA SER A 38 6.33 21.55 18.55
C SER A 38 5.46 22.68 19.12
N SER A 39 4.75 22.32 20.18
CA SER A 39 4.28 23.20 21.22
C SER A 39 5.38 24.16 21.71
N SER A 40 4.96 25.37 22.09
CA SER A 40 5.72 26.41 22.81
C SER A 40 6.87 27.11 22.09
N LYS A 41 6.88 28.44 22.27
CA LYS A 41 7.95 29.41 22.02
C LYS A 41 9.35 28.83 22.32
N GLU A 42 10.35 29.37 21.63
CA GLU A 42 11.80 29.18 21.87
C GLU A 42 12.42 27.88 21.30
N ILE A 43 12.33 27.67 19.98
CA ILE A 43 13.44 27.01 19.26
C ILE A 43 13.75 27.87 18.04
N SER A 44 15.02 28.22 17.95
CA SER A 44 15.69 29.05 16.96
C SER A 44 15.21 28.79 15.53
N LYS A 45 15.18 29.88 14.77
CA LYS A 45 14.82 30.04 13.35
C LYS A 45 15.75 29.27 12.38
N GLU A 46 16.49 28.29 12.85
CA GLU A 46 17.66 27.73 12.20
C GLU A 46 17.47 26.23 12.04
N THR A 47 17.30 25.81 10.78
CA THR A 47 17.11 24.42 10.34
C THR A 47 15.67 23.90 10.42
N VAL A 48 14.73 24.54 9.71
CA VAL A 48 13.66 23.76 9.06
C VAL A 48 14.38 22.89 8.03
N ALA A 49 14.80 21.68 8.44
CA ALA A 49 15.49 20.75 7.56
C ALA A 49 14.59 20.49 6.35
N MET A 50 14.97 21.06 5.20
CA MET A 50 14.29 20.83 3.95
C MET A 50 14.50 19.37 3.59
N MET A 51 13.42 18.62 3.54
CA MET A 51 13.45 17.20 3.23
C MET A 51 13.81 17.02 1.75
N THR A 52 14.90 16.31 1.48
CA THR A 52 15.31 15.99 0.11
C THR A 52 14.60 14.73 -0.39
N THR A 53 14.70 14.45 -1.69
CA THR A 53 14.17 13.20 -2.26
C THR A 53 14.88 11.96 -1.67
N ASP A 54 16.17 12.07 -1.36
CA ASP A 54 16.95 11.00 -0.73
C ASP A 54 16.48 10.72 0.71
N ASP A 55 15.93 11.71 1.41
CA ASP A 55 15.25 11.52 2.70
C ASP A 55 13.84 10.93 2.51
N LEU A 56 13.14 11.30 1.42
CA LEU A 56 11.76 10.89 1.16
C LEU A 56 11.65 9.43 0.77
N LEU A 57 12.54 8.96 -0.11
CA LEU A 57 12.44 7.64 -0.73
C LEU A 57 12.49 6.49 0.31
N PRO A 58 13.44 6.46 1.28
CA PRO A 58 13.46 5.44 2.33
C PRO A 58 12.19 5.43 3.20
N ILE A 59 11.62 6.60 3.47
CA ILE A 59 10.38 6.72 4.26
C ILE A 59 9.19 6.22 3.45
N LEU A 60 9.13 6.51 2.15
CA LEU A 60 8.10 6.02 1.26
C LEU A 60 8.16 4.48 1.14
N ILE A 61 9.36 3.91 0.97
CA ILE A 61 9.60 2.45 1.00
C ILE A 61 9.07 1.86 2.31
N PHE A 62 9.44 2.44 3.45
CA PHE A 62 8.97 2.00 4.76
C PHE A 62 7.43 2.03 4.86
N LEU A 63 6.79 3.10 4.39
CA LEU A 63 5.34 3.24 4.42
C LEU A 63 4.65 2.21 3.52
N VAL A 64 5.15 1.97 2.32
CA VAL A 64 4.63 0.95 1.40
C VAL A 64 4.71 -0.43 2.04
N ILE A 65 5.86 -0.81 2.61
CA ILE A 65 6.04 -2.11 3.30
C ILE A 65 5.12 -2.24 4.53
N LYS A 66 4.91 -1.15 5.28
CA LYS A 66 4.07 -1.13 6.49
C LYS A 66 2.59 -0.84 6.22
N SER A 67 2.21 -0.65 4.97
CA SER A 67 0.82 -0.50 4.56
C SER A 67 0.16 -1.86 4.38
N GLU A 68 -1.16 -1.91 4.57
CA GLU A 68 -1.96 -3.10 4.27
C GLU A 68 -2.67 -2.97 2.91
N ILE A 69 -2.04 -2.25 1.98
CA ILE A 69 -2.61 -1.96 0.66
C ILE A 69 -2.20 -3.08 -0.30
N PRO A 70 -3.15 -3.85 -0.85
CA PRO A 70 -2.84 -4.87 -1.85
C PRO A 70 -2.62 -4.24 -3.24
N ASN A 71 -2.08 -5.04 -4.16
CA ASN A 71 -2.04 -4.76 -5.60
C ASN A 71 -1.33 -3.44 -5.94
N TRP A 72 -0.19 -3.16 -5.31
CA TRP A 72 0.59 -1.94 -5.52
C TRP A 72 0.95 -1.69 -6.99
N MET A 73 1.37 -2.72 -7.72
CA MET A 73 1.70 -2.58 -9.14
C MET A 73 0.47 -2.22 -9.99
N ALA A 74 -0.70 -2.81 -9.70
CA ALA A 74 -1.93 -2.44 -10.38
C ALA A 74 -2.36 -1.01 -10.05
N ASN A 75 -2.22 -0.60 -8.78
CA ASN A 75 -2.42 0.78 -8.34
C ASN A 75 -1.53 1.77 -9.11
N LEU A 76 -0.24 1.45 -9.24
CA LEU A 76 0.74 2.27 -9.97
C LEU A 76 0.37 2.39 -11.45
N VAL A 77 0.13 1.26 -12.12
CA VAL A 77 -0.24 1.23 -13.55
C VAL A 77 -1.54 1.97 -13.79
N TYR A 78 -2.52 1.82 -12.90
CA TYR A 78 -3.80 2.54 -12.95
C TYR A 78 -3.62 4.05 -12.88
N MET A 79 -2.85 4.55 -11.91
CA MET A 79 -2.57 5.98 -11.81
C MET A 79 -1.76 6.48 -13.01
N ARG A 80 -0.73 5.73 -13.44
CA ARG A 80 0.17 6.13 -14.52
C ARG A 80 -0.51 6.26 -15.88
N HIS A 81 -1.43 5.37 -16.22
CA HIS A 81 -2.00 5.34 -17.58
C HIS A 81 -3.40 5.94 -17.69
N PHE A 82 -4.11 6.12 -16.57
CA PHE A 82 -5.50 6.56 -16.58
C PHE A 82 -5.73 7.97 -15.99
N HIS A 83 -4.66 8.73 -15.69
CA HIS A 83 -4.78 10.12 -15.26
C HIS A 83 -4.99 11.07 -16.47
N PHE A 84 -6.17 11.00 -17.10
CA PHE A 84 -6.46 11.80 -18.31
C PHE A 84 -6.81 13.27 -18.03
N ALA A 85 -6.82 13.69 -16.76
CA ALA A 85 -7.07 15.08 -16.44
C ALA A 85 -5.81 15.90 -16.80
N LYS A 86 -5.90 16.75 -17.83
CA LYS A 86 -4.94 17.85 -18.03
C LYS A 86 -5.04 18.81 -16.85
N SER A 87 -4.42 18.45 -15.73
CA SER A 87 -4.28 19.31 -14.57
C SER A 87 -3.02 20.16 -14.69
N SER A 88 -3.05 21.38 -14.16
CA SER A 88 -1.85 22.19 -13.92
C SER A 88 -0.81 21.47 -13.04
N ASP A 89 -1.23 20.46 -12.29
CA ASP A 89 -0.43 19.67 -11.35
C ASP A 89 0.22 18.44 -12.01
N ASP A 90 0.21 18.31 -13.35
CA ASP A 90 0.73 17.13 -14.06
C ASP A 90 2.20 16.85 -13.74
N ASP A 91 3.01 17.91 -13.59
CA ASP A 91 4.43 17.82 -13.23
C ASP A 91 4.64 17.31 -11.79
N GLU A 92 3.82 17.79 -10.84
CA GLU A 92 3.87 17.34 -9.44
C GLU A 92 3.42 15.87 -9.30
N PHE A 93 2.40 15.47 -10.06
CA PHE A 93 1.95 14.07 -10.09
C PHE A 93 2.99 13.15 -10.71
N GLY A 94 3.75 13.62 -11.71
CA GLY A 94 4.93 12.95 -12.25
C GLY A 94 5.95 12.64 -11.15
N PHE A 95 6.27 13.61 -10.30
CA PHE A 95 7.18 13.41 -9.17
C PHE A 95 6.69 12.34 -8.18
N TYR A 96 5.40 12.37 -7.78
CA TYR A 96 4.86 11.37 -6.86
C TYR A 96 4.82 9.96 -7.47
N LEU A 97 4.48 9.86 -8.75
CA LEU A 97 4.47 8.60 -9.49
C LEU A 97 5.88 8.02 -9.60
N ALA A 98 6.85 8.82 -10.01
CA ALA A 98 8.24 8.39 -10.12
C ALA A 98 8.82 7.96 -8.76
N SER A 99 8.50 8.70 -7.70
CA SER A 99 8.93 8.36 -6.33
C SER A 99 8.31 7.04 -5.85
N LEU A 100 7.01 6.82 -6.10
CA LEU A 100 6.33 5.58 -5.75
C LEU A 100 6.83 4.40 -6.59
N GLU A 101 7.07 4.60 -7.88
CA GLU A 101 7.64 3.61 -8.78
C GLU A 101 9.04 3.18 -8.32
N ALA A 102 9.91 4.13 -8.00
CA ALA A 102 11.24 3.85 -7.47
C ALA A 102 11.19 3.07 -6.14
N ALA A 103 10.26 3.43 -5.24
CA ALA A 103 10.07 2.71 -3.99
C ALA A 103 9.59 1.26 -4.22
N LEU A 104 8.63 1.05 -5.12
CA LEU A 104 8.13 -0.28 -5.47
C LEU A 104 9.19 -1.13 -6.18
N GLU A 105 9.97 -0.52 -7.06
CA GLU A 105 11.06 -1.18 -7.77
C GLU A 105 12.19 -1.59 -6.82
N HIS A 106 12.52 -0.75 -5.83
CA HIS A 106 13.49 -1.09 -4.79
C HIS A 106 13.02 -2.29 -3.94
N ILE A 107 11.74 -2.32 -3.57
CA ILE A 107 11.15 -3.46 -2.85
C ILE A 107 11.18 -4.72 -3.72
N ARG A 108 10.85 -4.61 -5.02
CA ARG A 108 10.81 -5.71 -5.98
C ARG A 108 12.20 -6.29 -6.26
N SER A 109 13.22 -5.44 -6.32
CA SER A 109 14.62 -5.83 -6.59
C SER A 109 15.25 -6.66 -5.47
N GLY A 110 14.61 -6.72 -4.29
CA GLY A 110 15.05 -7.60 -3.21
C GLY A 110 16.25 -7.10 -2.40
N THR A 111 16.82 -5.93 -2.72
CA THR A 111 17.98 -5.33 -2.02
C THR A 111 17.76 -5.14 -0.52
N ILE A 112 16.50 -4.99 -0.09
CA ILE A 112 16.12 -4.89 1.33
C ILE A 112 16.47 -6.17 2.13
N LYS A 113 16.58 -7.34 1.47
CA LYS A 113 16.92 -8.61 2.13
C LYS A 113 18.41 -8.72 2.51
N GLU A 114 19.31 -7.98 1.88
CA GLU A 114 20.75 -8.04 2.16
C GLU A 114 21.20 -7.10 3.30
N GLU A 115 20.61 -5.92 3.44
CA GLU A 115 21.05 -4.94 4.45
C GLU A 115 20.32 -5.02 5.80
N MET A 116 19.16 -5.69 5.85
CA MET A 116 18.47 -5.95 7.12
C MET A 116 19.00 -7.24 7.76
N LYS A 117 20.03 -7.14 8.60
CA LYS A 117 20.19 -8.12 9.69
C LYS A 117 18.85 -8.18 10.46
N PRO A 118 18.27 -9.37 10.63
CA PRO A 118 16.83 -9.51 10.76
C PRO A 118 16.35 -9.08 12.15
N LEU A 119 15.64 -7.96 12.23
CA LEU A 119 14.58 -7.82 13.24
C LEU A 119 13.47 -8.76 12.81
N LYS A 120 13.45 -9.96 13.42
CA LYS A 120 12.51 -11.08 13.21
C LYS A 120 11.17 -10.61 12.63
N ARG A 121 11.06 -10.71 11.30
CA ARG A 121 9.81 -10.51 10.57
C ARG A 121 9.54 -11.80 9.85
N GLU A 122 8.93 -12.71 10.58
CA GLU A 122 8.38 -13.94 10.04
C GLU A 122 7.52 -13.60 8.82
N HIS A 123 7.81 -14.27 7.71
CA HIS A 123 6.94 -14.47 6.55
C HIS A 123 6.87 -13.37 5.47
N TRP A 124 7.98 -13.14 4.78
CA TRP A 124 8.00 -12.56 3.41
C TRP A 124 8.73 -13.49 2.41
N ASN A 125 8.42 -14.78 2.48
CA ASN A 125 8.86 -15.77 1.50
C ASN A 125 7.65 -16.58 1.01
N SER A 126 7.18 -16.30 -0.20
CA SER A 126 6.84 -17.32 -1.21
C SER A 126 6.17 -16.67 -2.44
N VAL A 127 7.00 -16.16 -3.33
CA VAL A 127 6.72 -15.92 -4.75
C VAL A 127 8.10 -16.18 -5.37
N ILE A 128 8.44 -17.27 -6.07
CA ILE A 128 7.72 -18.14 -7.01
C ILE A 128 8.29 -19.60 -6.98
N VAL A 129 7.48 -20.57 -7.45
CA VAL A 129 7.78 -21.81 -8.23
C VAL A 129 7.66 -23.16 -7.50
N THR A 130 6.69 -23.96 -7.98
CA THR A 130 6.47 -25.44 -7.93
C THR A 130 6.17 -26.13 -6.59
N ASP A 131 5.00 -26.80 -6.56
CA ASP A 131 4.68 -27.99 -5.72
C ASP A 131 5.80 -29.06 -5.79
N PRO A 132 6.00 -29.95 -4.79
CA PRO A 132 4.90 -30.72 -4.18
C PRO A 132 5.05 -31.17 -2.68
N VAL A 133 3.91 -31.71 -2.17
CA VAL A 133 3.73 -32.67 -1.06
C VAL A 133 3.70 -32.15 0.41
N GLU A 134 2.49 -32.31 0.98
CA GLU A 134 2.08 -32.67 2.36
C GLU A 134 2.93 -32.27 3.58
N SER A 135 2.33 -31.58 4.56
CA SER A 135 1.56 -32.20 5.67
C SER A 135 1.38 -31.26 6.88
N SER A 136 0.12 -31.02 7.22
CA SER A 136 -0.42 -30.99 8.61
C SER A 136 -0.17 -29.78 9.54
N PRO A 137 -1.03 -29.63 10.59
CA PRO A 137 -1.78 -28.40 10.77
C PRO A 137 -1.56 -27.76 12.14
N ALA A 138 -1.74 -26.45 12.25
CA ALA A 138 -2.11 -25.82 13.51
C ALA A 138 -2.64 -24.41 13.26
N SER A 139 -3.84 -24.16 13.77
CA SER A 139 -4.35 -22.90 14.36
C SER A 139 -3.78 -21.57 13.83
N THR A 140 -4.59 -20.51 13.62
CA THR A 140 -4.67 -19.40 14.58
C THR A 140 -5.41 -18.19 13.98
N SER A 141 -6.38 -17.67 14.75
CA SER A 141 -6.95 -16.32 14.76
C SER A 141 -7.39 -15.65 13.43
N ASN A 142 -8.72 -15.50 13.31
CA ASN A 142 -9.40 -14.78 12.23
C ASN A 142 -9.15 -13.27 12.35
N SER A 143 -8.09 -12.77 11.73
CA SER A 143 -7.91 -11.33 11.48
C SER A 143 -8.62 -10.92 10.18
N PRO A 144 -9.41 -9.83 10.16
CA PRO A 144 -10.14 -9.37 8.96
C PRO A 144 -9.23 -9.16 7.74
N SER A 145 -7.99 -8.72 7.95
CA SER A 145 -7.00 -8.51 6.90
C SER A 145 -6.51 -9.82 6.25
N ARG A 146 -6.45 -10.93 6.99
CA ARG A 146 -6.12 -12.25 6.43
C ARG A 146 -7.27 -12.82 5.59
N LEU A 147 -8.51 -12.61 6.02
CA LEU A 147 -9.69 -13.05 5.27
C LEU A 147 -9.80 -12.33 3.92
N LEU A 148 -9.56 -11.02 3.89
CA LEU A 148 -9.56 -10.25 2.65
C LEU A 148 -8.46 -10.70 1.69
N ARG A 149 -7.27 -11.04 2.24
CA ARG A 149 -6.14 -11.56 1.46
C ARG A 149 -6.47 -12.91 0.83
N SER A 150 -7.01 -13.85 1.62
CA SER A 150 -7.47 -15.16 1.13
C SER A 150 -8.53 -15.03 0.03
N ALA A 151 -9.50 -14.13 0.20
CA ALA A 151 -10.54 -13.92 -0.81
C ALA A 151 -9.97 -13.34 -2.12
N LEU A 152 -8.93 -12.51 -2.07
CA LEU A 152 -8.27 -12.00 -3.27
C LEU A 152 -7.40 -13.08 -3.94
N ASP A 153 -6.71 -13.90 -3.14
CA ASP A 153 -5.90 -15.02 -3.65
C ASP A 153 -6.79 -16.04 -4.39
N ASP A 154 -7.93 -16.40 -3.80
CA ASP A 154 -8.94 -17.27 -4.42
C ASP A 154 -9.52 -16.65 -5.70
N PHE A 155 -9.79 -15.34 -5.68
CA PHE A 155 -10.27 -14.62 -6.86
C PHE A 155 -9.29 -14.71 -8.02
N PHE A 156 -8.02 -14.39 -7.79
CA PHE A 156 -7.00 -14.45 -8.85
C PHE A 156 -6.73 -15.88 -9.32
N LYS A 157 -6.84 -16.87 -8.44
CA LYS A 157 -6.80 -18.28 -8.82
C LYS A 157 -7.91 -18.62 -9.80
N PHE A 158 -9.16 -18.24 -9.52
CA PHE A 158 -10.27 -18.50 -10.44
C PHE A 158 -10.16 -17.74 -11.77
N VAL A 159 -9.60 -16.52 -11.75
CA VAL A 159 -9.28 -15.78 -12.98
C VAL A 159 -8.23 -16.52 -13.80
N GLN A 160 -7.18 -17.04 -13.17
CA GLN A 160 -6.12 -17.79 -13.84
C GLN A 160 -6.63 -19.12 -14.41
N GLU A 161 -7.55 -19.79 -13.71
CA GLU A 161 -8.19 -21.03 -14.16
C GLU A 161 -9.28 -20.79 -15.23
N GLY A 162 -9.65 -19.54 -15.51
CA GLY A 162 -10.71 -19.18 -16.44
C GLY A 162 -12.12 -19.55 -15.95
N ASP A 163 -12.31 -19.77 -14.65
CA ASP A 163 -13.59 -20.16 -14.04
C ASP A 163 -14.48 -18.93 -13.84
N GLU A 164 -15.05 -18.43 -14.94
CA GLU A 164 -15.92 -17.24 -14.95
C GLU A 164 -17.11 -17.36 -13.99
N LYS A 165 -17.61 -18.58 -13.74
CA LYS A 165 -18.74 -18.80 -12.84
C LYS A 165 -18.36 -18.49 -11.39
N LYS A 166 -17.20 -18.98 -10.94
CA LYS A 166 -16.71 -18.68 -9.58
C LYS A 166 -16.29 -17.22 -9.44
N VAL A 167 -15.69 -16.63 -10.46
CA VAL A 167 -15.35 -15.20 -10.49
C VAL A 167 -16.62 -14.34 -10.30
N LYS A 168 -17.69 -14.60 -11.08
CA LYS A 168 -18.98 -13.91 -10.91
C LYS A 168 -19.56 -14.13 -9.53
N GLN A 169 -19.56 -15.36 -9.03
CA GLN A 169 -20.05 -15.67 -7.69
C GLN A 169 -19.28 -14.92 -6.58
N MET A 170 -17.96 -14.74 -6.72
CA MET A 170 -17.18 -13.97 -5.76
C MET A 170 -17.44 -12.47 -5.84
N LEU A 171 -17.66 -11.93 -7.03
CA LEU A 171 -17.97 -10.51 -7.26
C LEU A 171 -19.39 -10.14 -6.78
N GLU A 172 -20.33 -11.08 -6.85
CA GLU A 172 -21.72 -10.88 -6.43
C GLU A 172 -21.92 -11.00 -4.91
N ARG A 173 -20.91 -11.42 -4.14
CA ARG A 173 -21.03 -11.45 -2.67
C ARG A 173 -21.08 -10.00 -2.14
N PRO A 174 -22.18 -9.56 -1.52
CA PRO A 174 -22.18 -8.27 -0.83
C PRO A 174 -21.15 -8.33 0.29
N TYR A 175 -20.31 -7.29 0.40
CA TYR A 175 -19.48 -7.08 1.58
C TYR A 175 -20.41 -7.06 2.79
N LYS A 176 -20.49 -8.18 3.53
CA LYS A 176 -21.10 -8.18 4.86
C LYS A 176 -20.14 -7.44 5.78
N THR A 177 -20.33 -6.13 5.91
CA THR A 177 -19.87 -5.39 7.08
C THR A 177 -20.49 -6.09 8.30
N SER A 178 -19.68 -6.54 9.26
CA SER A 178 -20.14 -7.30 10.45
C SER A 178 -20.99 -6.49 11.44
N GLU A 179 -21.84 -5.57 11.00
CA GLU A 179 -22.73 -4.76 11.86
C GLU A 179 -24.19 -5.24 11.87
N GLU A 180 -24.47 -6.48 11.50
CA GLU A 180 -25.77 -7.12 11.77
C GLU A 180 -25.60 -8.52 12.36
N VAL A 181 -24.89 -8.60 13.49
CA VAL A 181 -25.12 -9.67 14.49
C VAL A 181 -25.13 -9.01 15.86
N GLN A 182 -26.15 -8.18 16.09
CA GLN A 182 -26.77 -7.91 17.39
C GLN A 182 -27.82 -6.82 17.17
N LEU A 183 -29.04 -7.22 16.81
CA LEU A 183 -30.23 -6.79 17.55
C LEU A 183 -31.46 -7.57 17.05
N LYS A 184 -32.08 -8.25 18.02
CA LYS A 184 -33.34 -9.00 18.01
C LYS A 184 -33.29 -10.43 17.49
#